data_AF-X5QC38-F1
#
_entry.id   AF-X5QC38-F1
#
_cell.length_a   1.000
_cell.length_b   1.000
_cell.length_c   1.000
_cell.angle_alpha   90.00
_cell.angle_beta   90.00
_cell.angle_gamma   90.00
#
_symmetry.space_group_name_H-M   'P 1'
#
loop_
_entity.id
_entity.type
_entity.pdbx_description
1 polymer ?
#
loop_
_entity_poly.entity_id
_entity_poly.type
_entity_poly.pdbx_seq_one_letter_code
_entity_poly.pdbx_strand_id
1 'polypeptide(L)'
;MIRYAKPTTVDDALALLGEGQWRILAGGTDFYPAQGSKPFRDNVLDINGLVALRGIAEAENHWLVGARTTWTDLVRHPLPAAFDALKQAAREVGSVQIQNVASIAGNLCNASPAADGVPPLLVLDAEVELRSAVATRHLPLAEFILGNRRTALQPGEMVMAIRIPKPATAGSSAFVKLGARRYLVISIAMAAARLAVEDGRVRNAAVAVGSCSVVARRLAGVEAALRGRPVGHALATAIQSAPMDELSPIGDVRGSAEYRLDAAREIVARAVLGAMGAVPDERAAA
;
A
#
# COMPACT_ATOMS: atom_id res chain seq x y z
N MET A 1 29.14 -21.14 -1.66
CA MET A 1 29.33 -20.14 -0.58
C MET A 1 28.28 -19.07 -0.76
N ILE A 2 27.56 -18.69 0.29
CA ILE A 2 26.57 -17.61 0.23
C ILE A 2 27.32 -16.28 0.22
N ARG A 3 27.01 -15.39 -0.74
CA ARG A 3 27.54 -14.03 -0.77
C ARG A 3 26.60 -13.09 -0.02
N TYR A 4 27.17 -12.15 0.71
CA TYR A 4 26.48 -11.00 1.27
C TYR A 4 27.17 -9.74 0.75
N ALA A 5 26.41 -8.84 0.15
CA ALA A 5 26.89 -7.57 -0.36
C ALA A 5 26.06 -6.42 0.23
N LYS A 6 26.72 -5.32 0.58
CA LYS A 6 26.10 -4.11 1.12
C LYS A 6 26.66 -2.87 0.42
N PRO A 7 26.23 -2.60 -0.82
CA PRO A 7 26.70 -1.45 -1.58
C PRO A 7 26.29 -0.13 -0.92
N THR A 8 27.05 0.91 -1.21
CA THR A 8 26.79 2.29 -0.76
C THR A 8 26.25 3.17 -1.88
N THR A 9 26.33 2.72 -3.14
CA THR A 9 25.77 3.38 -4.31
C THR A 9 24.72 2.52 -5.00
N VAL A 10 23.76 3.18 -5.66
CA VAL A 10 22.71 2.49 -6.43
C VAL A 10 23.32 1.75 -7.61
N ASP A 11 24.29 2.34 -8.29
CA ASP A 11 24.88 1.74 -9.50
C ASP A 11 25.64 0.45 -9.16
N ASP A 12 26.36 0.39 -8.04
CA ASP A 12 26.99 -0.85 -7.55
C ASP A 12 25.94 -1.93 -7.24
N ALA A 13 24.81 -1.54 -6.63
CA ALA A 13 23.73 -2.47 -6.32
C ALA A 13 23.10 -3.06 -7.60
N LEU A 14 22.88 -2.22 -8.61
CA LEU A 14 22.32 -2.63 -9.90
C LEU A 14 23.31 -3.47 -10.72
N ALA A 15 24.61 -3.17 -10.65
CA ALA A 15 25.65 -3.99 -11.25
C ALA A 15 25.63 -5.42 -10.66
N LEU A 16 25.60 -5.53 -9.32
CA LEU A 16 25.48 -6.83 -8.64
C LEU A 16 24.21 -7.58 -9.06
N LEU A 17 23.06 -6.90 -9.13
CA LEU A 17 21.79 -7.47 -9.60
C LEU A 17 21.86 -7.97 -11.05
N GLY A 18 22.69 -7.36 -11.91
CA GLY A 18 22.93 -7.80 -13.28
C GLY A 18 23.86 -9.01 -13.41
N GLU A 19 24.77 -9.21 -12.45
CA GLU A 19 25.76 -10.31 -12.47
C GLU A 19 25.21 -11.66 -12.00
N GLY A 20 24.10 -11.68 -11.25
CA GLY A 20 23.59 -12.93 -10.72
C GLY A 20 22.31 -12.79 -9.89
N GLN A 21 21.89 -13.90 -9.29
CA GLN A 21 20.69 -13.95 -8.46
C GLN A 21 21.00 -13.46 -7.04
N TRP A 22 20.32 -12.38 -6.65
CA TRP A 22 20.38 -11.81 -5.31
C TRP A 22 18.98 -11.66 -4.74
N ARG A 23 18.83 -11.96 -3.44
CA ARG A 23 17.66 -11.58 -2.68
C ARG A 23 17.93 -10.26 -1.99
N ILE A 24 17.12 -9.25 -2.32
CA ILE A 24 17.24 -7.91 -1.73
C ILE A 24 16.78 -7.94 -0.27
N LEU A 25 17.61 -7.40 0.61
CA LEU A 25 17.32 -7.16 2.01
C LEU A 25 17.18 -5.65 2.26
N ALA A 26 15.96 -5.23 2.59
CA ALA A 26 15.65 -3.88 3.07
C ALA A 26 15.46 -3.91 4.61
N GLY A 27 14.25 -3.65 5.11
CA GLY A 27 13.94 -3.65 6.54
C GLY A 27 13.98 -5.01 7.25
N GLY A 28 14.09 -6.12 6.51
CA GLY A 28 14.18 -7.47 7.08
C GLY A 28 12.89 -8.07 7.64
N THR A 29 11.82 -7.27 7.81
CA THR A 29 10.62 -7.63 8.57
C THR A 29 9.73 -8.70 7.93
N ASP A 30 9.82 -8.88 6.61
CA ASP A 30 9.26 -10.03 5.89
C ASP A 30 10.33 -11.02 5.44
N PHE A 31 11.56 -10.52 5.21
CA PHE A 31 12.68 -11.33 4.72
C PHE A 31 13.04 -12.45 5.70
N TYR A 32 13.22 -12.13 6.99
CA TYR A 32 13.63 -13.12 8.00
C TYR A 32 12.47 -14.07 8.35
N PRO A 33 11.24 -13.60 8.63
CA PRO A 33 10.13 -14.53 8.92
C PRO A 33 9.82 -15.50 7.77
N ALA A 34 9.98 -15.07 6.51
CA ALA A 34 9.74 -15.94 5.35
C ALA A 34 10.70 -17.14 5.26
N GLN A 35 11.86 -17.11 5.94
CA GLN A 35 12.79 -18.25 5.95
C GLN A 35 12.33 -19.37 6.90
N GLY A 36 11.55 -19.03 7.94
CA GLY A 36 11.24 -19.97 9.02
C GLY A 36 12.50 -20.54 9.67
N SER A 37 12.55 -21.86 9.86
CA SER A 37 13.71 -22.58 10.40
C SER A 37 14.71 -23.06 9.33
N LYS A 38 14.50 -22.72 8.05
CA LYS A 38 15.32 -23.25 6.95
C LYS A 38 16.69 -22.54 6.90
N PRO A 39 17.78 -23.26 6.61
CA PRO A 39 19.07 -22.65 6.35
C PRO A 39 18.98 -21.70 5.14
N PHE A 40 19.61 -20.53 5.26
CA PHE A 40 19.68 -19.58 4.17
C PHE A 40 20.53 -20.13 3.01
N ARG A 41 20.15 -19.85 1.76
CA ARG A 41 20.83 -20.42 0.57
C ARG A 41 21.09 -19.41 -0.56
N ASP A 42 20.38 -18.30 -0.58
CA ASP A 42 20.49 -17.30 -1.64
C ASP A 42 21.65 -16.34 -1.36
N ASN A 43 22.10 -15.56 -2.35
CA ASN A 43 22.97 -14.42 -2.06
C ASN A 43 22.11 -13.25 -1.52
N VAL A 44 22.65 -12.45 -0.59
CA VAL A 44 21.93 -11.30 -0.01
C VAL A 44 22.51 -10.00 -0.54
N LEU A 45 21.64 -9.17 -1.09
CA LEU A 45 21.96 -7.78 -1.41
C LEU A 45 21.28 -6.87 -0.38
N ASP A 46 22.04 -6.44 0.61
CA ASP A 46 21.58 -5.53 1.65
C ASP A 46 21.63 -4.08 1.15
N ILE A 47 20.45 -3.51 0.89
CA ILE A 47 20.33 -2.14 0.39
C ILE A 47 20.33 -1.11 1.53
N ASN A 48 20.62 -1.51 2.77
CA ASN A 48 20.59 -0.59 3.91
C ASN A 48 21.67 0.50 3.87
N GLY A 49 22.73 0.31 3.07
CA GLY A 49 23.75 1.33 2.78
C GLY A 49 23.30 2.41 1.80
N LEU A 50 22.22 2.18 1.04
CA LEU A 50 21.75 3.11 0.01
C LEU A 50 20.89 4.21 0.61
N VAL A 51 21.53 5.30 1.02
CA VAL A 51 20.85 6.47 1.61
C VAL A 51 19.93 7.18 0.62
N ALA A 52 20.30 7.18 -0.67
CA ALA A 52 19.53 7.79 -1.75
C ALA A 52 18.13 7.16 -1.94
N LEU A 53 17.90 5.95 -1.42
CA LEU A 53 16.61 5.28 -1.49
C LEU A 53 15.65 5.66 -0.35
N ARG A 54 16.05 6.52 0.59
CA ARG A 54 15.22 6.91 1.74
C ARG A 54 14.89 8.39 1.65
N GLY A 55 13.62 8.72 1.89
CA GLY A 55 13.17 10.12 1.93
C GLY A 55 11.92 10.33 1.10
N ILE A 56 11.32 11.49 1.32
CA ILE A 56 10.11 11.91 0.64
C ILE A 56 10.41 13.30 0.09
N ALA A 57 10.09 13.52 -1.18
CA ALA A 57 10.30 14.80 -1.84
C ALA A 57 9.08 15.17 -2.67
N GLU A 58 8.84 16.48 -2.75
CA GLU A 58 7.85 17.05 -3.65
C GLU A 58 8.56 17.47 -4.94
N ALA A 59 8.16 16.89 -6.07
CA ALA A 59 8.58 17.33 -7.40
C ALA A 59 7.41 18.06 -8.09
N GLU A 60 7.70 18.65 -9.25
CA GLU A 60 6.73 19.43 -10.03
C GLU A 60 5.44 18.63 -10.32
N ASN A 61 5.58 17.40 -10.82
CA ASN A 61 4.45 16.60 -11.32
C ASN A 61 4.06 15.42 -10.40
N HIS A 62 4.85 15.11 -9.38
CA HIS A 62 4.58 14.01 -8.46
C HIS A 62 5.24 14.22 -7.09
N TRP A 63 4.80 13.47 -6.09
CA TRP A 63 5.59 13.21 -4.89
C TRP A 63 6.43 11.96 -5.11
N LEU A 64 7.68 12.00 -4.66
CA LEU A 64 8.59 10.88 -4.70
C LEU A 64 8.76 10.32 -3.28
N VAL A 65 8.51 9.03 -3.11
CA VAL A 65 8.76 8.30 -1.86
C VAL A 65 9.82 7.25 -2.14
N GLY A 66 11.04 7.46 -1.66
CA GLY A 66 12.14 6.54 -1.90
C GLY A 66 11.83 5.13 -1.37
N ALA A 67 12.30 4.09 -2.07
CA ALA A 67 11.96 2.70 -1.79
C ALA A 67 12.19 2.26 -0.33
N ARG A 68 13.22 2.80 0.32
CA ARG A 68 13.60 2.52 1.71
C ARG A 68 12.95 3.43 2.74
N THR A 69 12.06 4.32 2.34
CA THR A 69 11.27 5.13 3.27
C THR A 69 10.47 4.21 4.18
N THR A 70 10.61 4.41 5.49
CA THR A 70 9.95 3.58 6.50
C THR A 70 8.55 4.10 6.80
N TRP A 71 7.72 3.28 7.43
CA TRP A 71 6.40 3.71 7.90
C TRP A 71 6.51 4.88 8.89
N THR A 72 7.53 4.86 9.76
CA THR A 72 7.80 5.97 10.69
C THR A 72 8.17 7.25 9.96
N ASP A 73 8.96 7.19 8.89
CA ASP A 73 9.29 8.36 8.07
C ASP A 73 8.02 8.96 7.43
N LEU A 74 7.16 8.11 6.86
CA LEU A 74 5.88 8.51 6.26
C LEU A 74 4.96 9.22 7.25
N VAL A 75 4.84 8.69 8.47
CA VAL A 75 3.99 9.28 9.52
C VAL A 75 4.49 10.67 9.94
N ARG A 76 5.81 10.86 9.97
CA ARG A 76 6.44 12.12 10.41
C ARG A 76 6.49 13.19 9.33
N HIS A 77 6.41 12.81 8.06
CA HIS A 77 6.51 13.76 6.95
C HIS A 77 5.24 14.61 6.80
N PRO A 78 5.37 15.93 6.55
CA PRO A 78 4.24 16.82 6.31
C PRO A 78 3.64 16.62 4.91
N LEU A 79 2.98 15.48 4.68
CA LEU A 79 2.24 15.18 3.46
C LEU A 79 0.82 15.77 3.50
N PRO A 80 0.22 16.13 2.34
CA PRO A 80 -1.15 16.65 2.26
C PRO A 80 -2.20 15.61 2.67
N ALA A 81 -3.44 16.07 2.95
CA ALA A 81 -4.52 15.25 3.48
C ALA A 81 -4.90 14.04 2.61
N ALA A 82 -4.64 14.08 1.30
CA ALA A 82 -4.82 12.92 0.43
C ALA A 82 -3.97 11.70 0.84
N PHE A 83 -2.90 11.90 1.62
CA PHE A 83 -2.04 10.83 2.15
C PHE A 83 -2.48 10.34 3.54
N ASP A 84 -3.56 10.85 4.11
CA ASP A 84 -3.97 10.49 5.47
C ASP A 84 -4.29 9.01 5.62
N ALA A 85 -4.93 8.38 4.62
CA ALA A 85 -5.09 6.93 4.55
C ALA A 85 -3.76 6.18 4.62
N LEU A 86 -2.72 6.66 3.93
CA LEU A 86 -1.40 6.02 3.94
C LEU A 86 -0.73 6.19 5.31
N LYS A 87 -0.85 7.36 5.94
CA LYS A 87 -0.34 7.59 7.30
C LYS A 87 -1.11 6.78 8.35
N GLN A 88 -2.42 6.58 8.18
CA GLN A 88 -3.23 5.74 9.06
C GLN A 88 -2.79 4.28 8.94
N ALA A 89 -2.68 3.75 7.71
CA ALA A 89 -2.14 2.41 7.48
C ALA A 89 -0.73 2.25 8.06
N ALA A 90 0.15 3.22 7.88
CA ALA A 90 1.52 3.20 8.42
C ALA A 90 1.56 3.05 9.95
N ARG A 91 0.58 3.60 10.69
CA ARG A 91 0.48 3.46 12.16
C ARG A 91 -0.03 2.07 12.58
N GLU A 92 -0.68 1.34 11.68
CA GLU A 92 -1.31 0.05 11.96
C GLU A 92 -0.56 -1.16 11.37
N VAL A 93 0.48 -0.92 10.56
CA VAL A 93 1.39 -1.98 10.08
C VAL A 93 2.27 -2.46 11.22
N GLY A 94 2.10 -3.74 11.60
CA GLY A 94 2.95 -4.39 12.59
C GLY A 94 3.03 -3.63 13.92
N SER A 95 4.21 -3.64 14.54
CA SER A 95 4.51 -2.83 15.73
C SER A 95 5.32 -1.58 15.37
N VAL A 96 5.49 -0.65 16.30
CA VAL A 96 6.40 0.50 16.13
C VAL A 96 7.82 0.05 15.74
N GLN A 97 8.30 -1.07 16.27
CA GLN A 97 9.60 -1.64 15.90
C GLN A 97 9.64 -2.06 14.42
N ILE A 98 8.56 -2.68 13.93
CA ILE A 98 8.42 -2.98 12.50
C ILE A 98 8.34 -1.68 11.69
N GLN A 99 7.57 -0.70 12.14
CA GLN A 99 7.37 0.58 11.46
C GLN A 99 8.66 1.39 11.28
N ASN A 100 9.59 1.27 12.22
CA ASN A 100 10.88 1.97 12.20
C ASN A 100 11.88 1.43 11.18
N VAL A 101 11.69 0.21 10.67
CA VAL A 101 12.66 -0.45 9.77
C VAL A 101 12.04 -0.99 8.49
N ALA A 102 10.77 -1.38 8.52
CA ALA A 102 10.05 -1.86 7.35
C ALA A 102 9.84 -0.71 6.36
N SER A 103 10.26 -0.95 5.14
CA SER A 103 10.19 0.01 4.04
C SER A 103 8.91 -0.15 3.23
N ILE A 104 8.39 0.96 2.71
CA ILE A 104 7.21 0.98 1.84
C ILE A 104 7.37 0.14 0.57
N ALA A 105 8.52 0.18 -0.12
CA ALA A 105 8.72 -0.67 -1.30
C ALA A 105 8.86 -2.15 -0.92
N GLY A 106 9.49 -2.44 0.22
CA GLY A 106 9.51 -3.79 0.78
C GLY A 106 8.11 -4.37 0.97
N ASN A 107 7.15 -3.56 1.42
CA ASN A 107 5.74 -3.98 1.54
C ASN A 107 5.10 -4.32 0.19
N LEU A 108 5.38 -3.53 -0.86
CA LEU A 108 4.90 -3.80 -2.22
C LEU A 108 5.57 -5.05 -2.82
N CYS A 109 6.89 -5.16 -2.72
CA CYS A 109 7.67 -6.28 -3.24
C CYS A 109 7.32 -7.60 -2.56
N ASN A 110 6.90 -7.55 -1.29
CA ASN A 110 6.40 -8.70 -0.54
C ASN A 110 5.10 -9.26 -1.15
N ALA A 111 4.32 -8.41 -1.85
CA ALA A 111 3.12 -8.76 -2.61
C ALA A 111 2.12 -9.63 -1.82
N SER A 112 1.93 -9.32 -0.54
CA SER A 112 0.93 -9.97 0.29
C SER A 112 -0.46 -9.42 -0.03
N PRO A 113 -1.49 -10.24 -0.23
CA PRO A 113 -2.88 -9.77 -0.38
C PRO A 113 -3.36 -8.95 0.82
N ALA A 114 -2.76 -9.16 2.00
CA ALA A 114 -3.06 -8.47 3.25
C ALA A 114 -2.05 -7.34 3.57
N ALA A 115 -1.35 -6.80 2.57
CA ALA A 115 -0.43 -5.69 2.76
C ALA A 115 -1.19 -4.35 2.90
N ASP A 116 -1.20 -3.80 4.12
CA ASP A 116 -1.98 -2.58 4.46
C ASP A 116 -1.55 -1.34 3.66
N GLY A 117 -0.32 -1.28 3.17
CA GLY A 117 0.17 -0.17 2.35
C GLY A 117 -0.43 -0.10 0.95
N VAL A 118 -0.94 -1.21 0.42
CA VAL A 118 -1.35 -1.29 -1.00
C VAL A 118 -2.63 -0.49 -1.27
N PRO A 119 -3.75 -0.64 -0.52
CA PRO A 119 -4.96 0.12 -0.83
C PRO A 119 -4.79 1.65 -0.76
N PRO A 120 -4.11 2.24 0.26
CA PRO A 120 -3.84 3.67 0.28
C PRO A 120 -3.02 4.16 -0.92
N LEU A 121 -2.05 3.37 -1.39
CA LEU A 121 -1.26 3.72 -2.58
C LEU A 121 -2.07 3.60 -3.88
N LEU A 122 -3.00 2.65 -3.96
CA LEU A 122 -3.91 2.53 -5.11
C LEU A 122 -4.87 3.73 -5.23
N VAL A 123 -5.39 4.26 -4.12
CA VAL A 123 -6.27 5.45 -4.16
C VAL A 123 -5.51 6.76 -4.42
N LEU A 124 -4.18 6.71 -4.25
CA LEU A 124 -3.23 7.75 -4.64
C LEU A 124 -2.72 7.60 -6.08
N ASP A 125 -3.29 6.67 -6.85
CA ASP A 125 -2.88 6.41 -8.24
C ASP A 125 -1.36 6.19 -8.38
N ALA A 126 -0.75 5.52 -7.38
CA ALA A 126 0.69 5.38 -7.28
C ALA A 126 1.31 4.63 -8.47
N GLU A 127 2.49 5.06 -8.87
CA GLU A 127 3.37 4.37 -9.82
C GLU A 127 4.63 3.88 -9.10
N VAL A 128 5.18 2.76 -9.57
CA VAL A 128 6.42 2.18 -9.05
C VAL A 128 7.54 2.47 -10.05
N GLU A 129 8.60 3.13 -9.58
CA GLU A 129 9.82 3.33 -10.35
C GLU A 129 10.74 2.12 -10.20
N LEU A 130 11.08 1.51 -11.33
CA LEU A 130 11.90 0.31 -11.43
C LEU A 130 13.17 0.66 -12.21
N ARG A 131 14.31 0.21 -11.72
CA ARG A 131 15.60 0.44 -12.39
C ARG A 131 16.43 -0.83 -12.43
N SER A 132 17.08 -1.06 -13.56
CA SER A 132 18.17 -2.01 -13.76
C SER A 132 19.46 -1.24 -14.11
N ALA A 133 20.56 -1.96 -14.36
CA ALA A 133 21.82 -1.33 -14.79
C ALA A 133 21.69 -0.56 -16.12
N VAL A 134 20.70 -0.87 -16.96
CA VAL A 134 20.59 -0.35 -18.34
C VAL A 134 19.31 0.45 -18.61
N ALA A 135 18.29 0.32 -17.77
CA ALA A 135 17.00 0.95 -18.02
C ALA A 135 16.31 1.38 -16.73
N THR A 136 15.49 2.43 -16.85
CA THR A 136 14.51 2.85 -15.85
C THR A 136 13.14 2.79 -16.50
N ARG A 137 12.15 2.26 -15.79
CA ARG A 137 10.75 2.29 -16.22
C ARG A 137 9.82 2.58 -15.04
N HIS A 138 8.62 3.04 -15.37
CA HIS A 138 7.57 3.31 -14.41
C HIS A 138 6.38 2.41 -14.74
N LEU A 139 5.70 1.93 -13.70
CA LEU A 139 4.54 1.06 -13.85
C LEU A 139 3.46 1.48 -12.85
N PRO A 140 2.18 1.60 -13.27
CA PRO A 140 1.09 1.77 -12.32
C PRO A 140 1.11 0.67 -11.25
N LEU A 141 0.86 1.01 -9.99
CA LEU A 141 0.87 0.03 -8.89
C LEU A 141 -0.09 -1.14 -9.13
N ALA A 142 -1.23 -0.87 -9.77
CA ALA A 142 -2.21 -1.89 -10.14
C ALA A 142 -1.65 -2.98 -11.08
N GLU A 143 -0.61 -2.66 -11.86
CA GLU A 143 0.07 -3.58 -12.77
C GLU A 143 1.35 -4.16 -12.15
N PHE A 144 1.87 -3.57 -11.07
CA PHE A 144 3.08 -4.03 -10.41
C PHE A 144 2.87 -5.33 -9.60
N ILE A 145 1.73 -5.46 -8.92
CA ILE A 145 1.43 -6.64 -8.09
C ILE A 145 0.59 -7.62 -8.93
N LEU A 146 1.20 -8.74 -9.33
CA LEU A 146 0.60 -9.75 -10.23
C LEU A 146 -0.13 -10.88 -9.48
N GLY A 147 -0.01 -10.91 -8.16
CA GLY A 147 -0.65 -11.91 -7.30
C GLY A 147 0.08 -12.08 -5.99
N ASN A 148 -0.40 -13.02 -5.18
CA ASN A 148 0.24 -13.37 -3.91
C ASN A 148 1.71 -13.75 -4.12
N ARG A 149 2.63 -12.98 -3.54
CA ARG A 149 4.09 -13.12 -3.66
C ARG A 149 4.65 -12.97 -5.08
N ARG A 150 3.91 -12.34 -5.99
CA ARG A 150 4.33 -12.14 -7.38
C ARG A 150 4.24 -10.68 -7.77
N THR A 151 5.32 -10.16 -8.34
CA THR A 151 5.41 -8.79 -8.86
C THR A 151 5.87 -8.79 -10.31
N ALA A 152 5.76 -7.63 -10.96
CA ALA A 152 6.24 -7.40 -12.30
C ALA A 152 7.75 -7.06 -12.38
N LEU A 153 8.51 -7.27 -11.30
CA LEU A 153 9.98 -7.10 -11.29
C LEU A 153 10.62 -8.09 -12.26
N GLN A 154 11.46 -7.57 -13.16
CA GLN A 154 12.29 -8.38 -14.03
C GLN A 154 13.63 -8.70 -13.35
N PRO A 155 14.34 -9.75 -13.79
CA PRO A 155 15.70 -10.01 -13.34
C PRO A 155 16.59 -8.77 -13.50
N GLY A 156 17.37 -8.45 -12.47
CA GLY A 156 18.23 -7.27 -12.47
C GLY A 156 17.55 -5.96 -12.06
N GLU A 157 16.22 -5.93 -11.88
CA GLU A 157 15.50 -4.74 -11.44
C GLU A 157 15.43 -4.59 -9.92
N MET A 158 15.40 -3.34 -9.48
CA MET A 158 15.09 -2.93 -8.12
C MET A 158 14.05 -1.81 -8.14
N VAL A 159 13.14 -1.82 -7.17
CA VAL A 159 12.26 -0.66 -6.92
C VAL A 159 13.09 0.48 -6.35
N MET A 160 13.06 1.63 -7.02
CA MET A 160 13.80 2.82 -6.63
C MET A 160 12.97 3.74 -5.76
N ALA A 161 11.71 3.95 -6.16
CA ALA A 161 10.79 4.85 -5.50
C ALA A 161 9.34 4.52 -5.87
N ILE A 162 8.43 5.12 -5.13
CA ILE A 162 7.00 5.18 -5.43
C ILE A 162 6.69 6.63 -5.78
N ARG A 163 6.02 6.84 -6.91
CA ARG A 163 5.67 8.16 -7.44
C ARG A 163 4.17 8.36 -7.31
N ILE A 164 3.76 9.44 -6.66
CA ILE A 164 2.35 9.79 -6.48
C ILE A 164 2.04 11.01 -7.34
N PRO A 165 1.25 10.89 -8.42
CA PRO A 165 0.98 12.00 -9.32
C PRO A 165 0.21 13.12 -8.61
N LYS A 166 0.55 14.38 -8.90
CA LYS A 166 -0.07 15.56 -8.25
C LYS A 166 -1.61 15.58 -8.27
N PRO A 167 -2.29 15.24 -9.39
CA PRO A 167 -3.76 15.19 -9.40
C PRO A 167 -4.35 14.21 -8.37
N ALA A 168 -3.61 13.16 -8.00
CA ALA A 168 -4.04 12.20 -6.99
C ALA A 168 -3.86 12.70 -5.55
N THR A 169 -3.27 13.88 -5.37
CA THR A 169 -3.04 14.50 -4.04
C THR A 169 -4.08 15.53 -3.64
N ALA A 170 -5.12 15.71 -4.47
CA ALA A 170 -6.27 16.52 -4.14
C ALA A 170 -7.23 15.78 -3.19
N GLY A 171 -7.86 16.57 -2.30
CA GLY A 171 -8.84 16.08 -1.33
C GLY A 171 -8.20 15.46 -0.10
N SER A 172 -8.96 14.59 0.55
CA SER A 172 -8.60 13.91 1.79
C SER A 172 -8.88 12.42 1.67
N SER A 173 -8.19 11.62 2.48
CA SER A 173 -8.36 10.17 2.46
C SER A 173 -8.45 9.57 3.86
N ALA A 174 -9.05 8.38 3.96
CA ALA A 174 -9.03 7.59 5.17
C ALA A 174 -8.84 6.11 4.86
N PHE A 175 -8.35 5.39 5.86
CA PHE A 175 -8.07 3.97 5.86
C PHE A 175 -8.80 3.30 7.02
N VAL A 176 -9.36 2.13 6.76
CA VAL A 176 -10.04 1.33 7.76
C VAL A 176 -9.51 -0.08 7.67
N LYS A 177 -9.02 -0.59 8.81
CA LYS A 177 -8.53 -1.95 8.97
C LYS A 177 -9.48 -2.77 9.81
N LEU A 178 -9.83 -3.95 9.32
CA LEU A 178 -10.53 -4.97 10.08
C LEU A 178 -9.55 -6.12 10.37
N GLY A 179 -9.34 -6.41 11.64
CA GLY A 179 -8.59 -7.57 12.10
C GLY A 179 -9.24 -8.19 13.34
N ALA A 180 -8.81 -9.39 13.70
CA ALA A 180 -9.32 -10.11 14.87
C ALA A 180 -9.02 -9.45 16.24
N ARG A 181 -8.19 -8.40 16.26
CA ARG A 181 -7.83 -7.59 17.45
C ARG A 181 -7.37 -6.21 17.00
N ARG A 182 -7.31 -5.24 17.92
CA ARG A 182 -6.99 -3.84 17.59
C ARG A 182 -5.56 -3.60 17.11
N TYR A 183 -4.58 -4.36 17.60
CA TYR A 183 -3.16 -4.11 17.33
C TYR A 183 -2.37 -5.38 17.04
N LEU A 184 -1.27 -5.28 16.29
CA LEU A 184 -0.42 -6.41 15.86
C LEU A 184 -1.23 -7.50 15.16
N VAL A 185 -2.03 -7.12 14.17
CA VAL A 185 -2.94 -8.03 13.48
C VAL A 185 -2.77 -7.94 11.97
N ILE A 186 -2.93 -9.07 11.31
CA ILE A 186 -3.02 -9.14 9.85
C ILE A 186 -4.49 -8.92 9.47
N SER A 187 -4.70 -8.06 8.48
CA SER A 187 -6.03 -7.62 8.06
C SER A 187 -6.87 -8.79 7.53
N ILE A 188 -8.07 -8.96 8.10
CA ILE A 188 -9.15 -9.76 7.51
C ILE A 188 -9.65 -9.05 6.25
N ALA A 189 -9.84 -7.74 6.35
CA ALA A 189 -10.16 -6.84 5.24
C ALA A 189 -9.61 -5.45 5.56
N MET A 190 -9.30 -4.67 4.54
CA MET A 190 -8.94 -3.27 4.72
C MET A 190 -9.38 -2.45 3.52
N ALA A 191 -9.77 -1.20 3.76
CA ALA A 191 -10.21 -0.28 2.73
C ALA A 191 -9.50 1.06 2.85
N ALA A 192 -9.23 1.70 1.73
CA ALA A 192 -8.84 3.08 1.63
C ALA A 192 -9.82 3.82 0.71
N ALA A 193 -10.14 5.06 1.05
CA ALA A 193 -10.93 5.94 0.20
C ALA A 193 -10.28 7.33 0.17
N ARG A 194 -10.20 7.93 -1.02
CA ARG A 194 -9.84 9.33 -1.24
C ARG A 194 -10.99 10.04 -1.91
N LEU A 195 -11.40 11.19 -1.37
CA LEU A 195 -12.43 12.04 -1.94
C LEU A 195 -11.91 13.45 -2.19
N ALA A 196 -12.17 13.97 -3.38
CA ALA A 196 -12.12 15.40 -3.66
C ALA A 196 -13.55 15.93 -3.74
N VAL A 197 -13.87 16.91 -2.90
CA VAL A 197 -15.20 17.51 -2.78
C VAL A 197 -15.14 18.94 -3.30
N GLU A 198 -16.13 19.31 -4.12
CA GLU A 198 -16.31 20.64 -4.71
C GLU A 198 -17.79 20.99 -4.57
N ASP A 199 -18.09 22.17 -4.02
CA ASP A 199 -19.47 22.64 -3.78
C ASP A 199 -20.37 21.64 -3.04
N GLY A 200 -19.81 20.97 -2.02
CA GLY A 200 -20.52 19.97 -1.22
C GLY A 200 -20.85 18.67 -1.98
N ARG A 201 -20.23 18.44 -3.14
CA ARG A 201 -20.42 17.23 -3.95
C ARG A 201 -19.09 16.54 -4.22
N VAL A 202 -19.13 15.21 -4.34
CA VAL A 202 -17.96 14.40 -4.65
C VAL A 202 -17.56 14.63 -6.11
N ARG A 203 -16.50 15.41 -6.34
CA ARG A 203 -15.95 15.66 -7.68
C ARG A 203 -15.16 14.46 -8.20
N ASN A 204 -14.35 13.86 -7.34
CA ASN A 204 -13.58 12.65 -7.62
C ASN A 204 -13.57 11.72 -6.40
N ALA A 205 -13.59 10.42 -6.65
CA ALA A 205 -13.51 9.38 -5.66
C ALA A 205 -12.57 8.28 -6.16
N ALA A 206 -11.70 7.81 -5.28
CA ALA A 206 -10.90 6.61 -5.48
C ALA A 206 -11.08 5.71 -4.25
N VAL A 207 -11.46 4.45 -4.47
CA VAL A 207 -11.74 3.49 -3.40
C VAL A 207 -11.01 2.20 -3.70
N ALA A 208 -10.27 1.68 -2.73
CA ALA A 208 -9.56 0.42 -2.88
C ALA A 208 -9.75 -0.48 -1.65
N VAL A 209 -9.81 -1.79 -1.89
CA VAL A 209 -9.93 -2.82 -0.86
C VAL A 209 -8.82 -3.85 -1.03
N GLY A 210 -8.24 -4.28 0.09
CA GLY A 210 -7.29 -5.38 0.15
C GLY A 210 -7.80 -6.55 1.01
N SER A 211 -7.10 -7.68 0.94
CA SER A 211 -7.48 -8.96 1.58
C SER A 211 -8.83 -9.55 1.13
N CYS A 212 -9.54 -8.93 0.19
CA CYS A 212 -10.81 -9.42 -0.37
C CYS A 212 -10.70 -9.88 -1.84
N SER A 213 -9.49 -10.17 -2.31
CA SER A 213 -9.15 -10.72 -3.63
C SER A 213 -7.66 -11.08 -3.66
N VAL A 214 -7.18 -11.68 -4.75
CA VAL A 214 -5.77 -12.13 -4.88
C VAL A 214 -4.76 -10.98 -4.79
N VAL A 215 -5.16 -9.78 -5.20
CA VAL A 215 -4.41 -8.52 -5.05
C VAL A 215 -5.39 -7.45 -4.61
N ALA A 216 -4.95 -6.40 -3.92
CA ALA A 216 -5.84 -5.28 -3.62
C ALA A 216 -6.39 -4.65 -4.91
N ARG A 217 -7.66 -4.24 -4.90
CA ARG A 217 -8.38 -3.75 -6.08
C ARG A 217 -8.97 -2.38 -5.83
N ARG A 218 -8.87 -1.52 -6.84
CA ARG A 218 -9.76 -0.35 -7.01
C ARG A 218 -11.18 -0.84 -7.29
N LEU A 219 -12.18 -0.15 -6.75
CA LEU A 219 -13.60 -0.50 -6.89
C LEU A 219 -14.29 0.52 -7.81
N ALA A 220 -14.23 0.30 -9.12
CA ALA A 220 -14.70 1.26 -10.10
C ALA A 220 -16.22 1.51 -10.00
N GLY A 221 -16.99 0.46 -9.66
CA GLY A 221 -18.43 0.54 -9.43
C GLY A 221 -18.78 1.47 -8.27
N VAL A 222 -18.06 1.37 -7.16
CA VAL A 222 -18.23 2.24 -5.98
C VAL A 222 -17.88 3.68 -6.31
N GLU A 223 -16.75 3.91 -6.99
CA GLU A 223 -16.33 5.25 -7.37
C GLU A 223 -17.32 5.94 -8.30
N ALA A 224 -17.88 5.21 -9.27
CA ALA A 224 -18.92 5.71 -10.15
C ALA A 224 -20.19 6.09 -9.37
N ALA A 225 -20.59 5.26 -8.40
CA ALA A 225 -21.76 5.53 -7.56
C ALA A 225 -21.61 6.78 -6.67
N LEU A 226 -20.37 7.11 -6.28
CA LEU A 226 -20.05 8.27 -5.43
C LEU A 226 -19.95 9.59 -6.21
N ARG A 227 -19.43 9.59 -7.44
CA ARG A 227 -19.23 10.84 -8.22
C ARG A 227 -20.53 11.63 -8.40
N GLY A 228 -20.46 12.93 -8.16
CA GLY A 228 -21.57 13.87 -8.25
C GLY A 228 -22.56 13.82 -7.08
N ARG A 229 -22.44 12.85 -6.17
CA ARG A 229 -23.31 12.77 -4.99
C ARG A 229 -23.00 13.88 -3.98
N PRO A 230 -24.01 14.42 -3.29
CA PRO A 230 -23.79 15.31 -2.17
C PRO A 230 -23.10 14.56 -1.02
N VAL A 231 -22.22 15.25 -0.29
CA VAL A 231 -21.60 14.71 0.92
C VAL A 231 -22.65 14.43 2.01
N GLY A 232 -22.42 13.39 2.82
CA GLY A 232 -23.30 13.00 3.92
C GLY A 232 -23.94 11.61 3.76
N HIS A 233 -25.11 11.40 4.37
CA HIS A 233 -25.78 10.09 4.46
C HIS A 233 -26.03 9.42 3.09
N ALA A 234 -26.21 10.22 2.04
CA ALA A 234 -26.42 9.71 0.67
C ALA A 234 -25.25 8.85 0.16
N LEU A 235 -24.02 9.08 0.65
CA LEU A 235 -22.85 8.30 0.25
C LEU A 235 -22.90 6.87 0.79
N ALA A 236 -23.30 6.71 2.06
CA ALA A 236 -23.43 5.38 2.67
C ALA A 236 -24.45 4.52 1.90
N THR A 237 -25.62 5.08 1.58
CA THR A 237 -26.64 4.40 0.76
C THR A 237 -26.10 4.04 -0.63
N ALA A 238 -25.38 4.95 -1.28
CA ALA A 238 -24.78 4.68 -2.59
C ALA A 238 -23.80 3.50 -2.55
N ILE A 239 -22.94 3.44 -1.52
CA ILE A 239 -21.98 2.34 -1.29
C ILE A 239 -22.71 1.02 -1.04
N GLN A 240 -23.79 1.04 -0.27
CA GLN A 240 -24.56 -0.17 0.03
C GLN A 240 -25.11 -0.82 -1.25
N SER A 241 -25.55 -0.02 -2.22
CA SER A 241 -26.06 -0.50 -3.51
C SER A 241 -24.99 -0.70 -4.60
N ALA A 242 -23.76 -0.21 -4.41
CA ALA A 242 -22.76 -0.22 -5.46
C ALA A 242 -22.21 -1.63 -5.72
N PRO A 243 -21.94 -1.99 -6.98
CA PRO A 243 -21.26 -3.23 -7.32
C PRO A 243 -19.80 -3.19 -6.84
N MET A 244 -19.30 -4.35 -6.40
CA MET A 244 -17.92 -4.57 -5.95
C MET A 244 -17.34 -5.81 -6.66
N ASP A 245 -17.58 -5.89 -7.97
CA ASP A 245 -17.33 -7.08 -8.81
C ASP A 245 -15.84 -7.45 -8.88
N GLU A 246 -14.95 -6.53 -8.50
CA GLU A 246 -13.52 -6.78 -8.42
C GLU A 246 -13.12 -7.64 -7.21
N LEU A 247 -14.02 -7.83 -6.23
CA LEU A 247 -13.77 -8.62 -5.04
C LEU A 247 -14.07 -10.10 -5.27
N SER A 248 -13.15 -10.94 -4.80
CA SER A 248 -13.20 -12.41 -4.93
C SER A 248 -12.46 -13.06 -3.75
N PRO A 249 -12.94 -12.85 -2.50
CA PRO A 249 -12.23 -13.35 -1.32
C PRO A 249 -12.25 -14.87 -1.25
N ILE A 250 -11.20 -15.42 -0.66
CA ILE A 250 -11.18 -16.82 -0.19
C ILE A 250 -11.44 -16.86 1.31
N GLY A 251 -11.95 -17.99 1.80
CA GLY A 251 -12.00 -18.27 3.23
C GLY A 251 -10.64 -18.73 3.76
N ASP A 252 -10.29 -18.34 4.97
CA ASP A 252 -9.14 -18.86 5.72
C ASP A 252 -9.40 -18.83 7.23
N VAL A 253 -8.35 -19.10 8.02
CA VAL A 253 -8.41 -19.08 9.50
C VAL A 253 -8.79 -17.73 10.11
N ARG A 254 -8.79 -16.64 9.33
CA ARG A 254 -9.12 -15.28 9.78
C ARG A 254 -10.57 -14.90 9.48
N GLY A 255 -11.24 -15.60 8.56
CA GLY A 255 -12.64 -15.36 8.22
C GLY A 255 -13.08 -16.05 6.93
N SER A 256 -14.39 -16.26 6.80
CA SER A 256 -15.00 -16.81 5.58
C SER A 256 -14.96 -15.80 4.43
N ALA A 257 -15.11 -16.29 3.19
CA ALA A 257 -15.22 -15.43 2.01
C ALA A 257 -16.46 -14.52 2.08
N GLU A 258 -17.60 -15.07 2.53
CA GLU A 258 -18.85 -14.34 2.73
C GLU A 258 -18.69 -13.19 3.74
N TYR A 259 -18.10 -13.47 4.91
CA TYR A 259 -17.83 -12.45 5.92
C TYR A 259 -16.94 -11.32 5.38
N ARG A 260 -15.93 -11.65 4.56
CA ARG A 260 -15.06 -10.65 3.93
C ARG A 260 -15.79 -9.76 2.94
N LEU A 261 -16.77 -10.28 2.19
CA LEU A 261 -17.60 -9.48 1.29
C LEU A 261 -18.51 -8.52 2.06
N ASP A 262 -19.20 -9.02 3.09
CA ASP A 262 -20.07 -8.18 3.94
C ASP A 262 -19.26 -7.10 4.65
N ALA A 263 -18.14 -7.50 5.26
CA ALA A 263 -17.24 -6.59 5.95
C ALA A 263 -16.65 -5.53 5.01
N ALA A 264 -16.30 -5.89 3.76
CA ALA A 264 -15.75 -4.95 2.79
C ALA A 264 -16.68 -3.76 2.56
N ARG A 265 -17.99 -4.01 2.45
CA ARG A 265 -18.99 -2.96 2.24
C ARG A 265 -19.04 -1.97 3.39
N GLU A 266 -19.01 -2.48 4.61
CA GLU A 266 -19.00 -1.66 5.83
C GLU A 266 -17.72 -0.83 5.98
N ILE A 267 -16.54 -1.45 5.81
CA ILE A 267 -15.27 -0.72 5.96
C ILE A 267 -15.07 0.30 4.83
N VAL A 268 -15.61 0.07 3.62
CA VAL A 268 -15.64 1.06 2.54
C VAL A 268 -16.51 2.25 2.93
N ALA A 269 -17.71 2.01 3.49
CA ALA A 269 -18.57 3.09 3.99
C ALA A 269 -17.86 3.93 5.05
N ARG A 270 -17.21 3.28 6.04
CA ARG A 270 -16.42 3.98 7.07
C ARG A 270 -15.24 4.76 6.50
N ALA A 271 -14.50 4.19 5.54
CA ALA A 271 -13.38 4.89 4.91
C ALA A 271 -13.85 6.12 4.12
N VAL A 272 -14.97 6.00 3.38
CA VAL A 272 -15.54 7.14 2.64
C VAL A 272 -16.03 8.24 3.58
N LEU A 273 -16.72 7.88 4.67
CA LEU A 273 -17.15 8.85 5.68
C LEU A 273 -15.96 9.51 6.39
N GLY A 274 -14.96 8.71 6.79
CA GLY A 274 -13.73 9.19 7.42
C GLY A 274 -12.95 10.15 6.53
N ALA A 275 -12.91 9.90 5.22
CA ALA A 275 -12.26 10.79 4.25
C ALA A 275 -12.90 12.19 4.20
N MET A 276 -14.12 12.38 4.68
CA MET A 276 -14.77 13.69 4.77
C MET A 276 -14.53 14.42 6.11
N GLY A 277 -13.69 13.86 7.00
CA GLY A 277 -13.50 14.39 8.36
C GLY A 277 -14.62 14.03 9.33
N ALA A 278 -15.58 13.19 8.93
CA ALA A 278 -16.51 12.57 9.85
C ALA A 278 -15.76 11.43 10.57
N VAL A 279 -15.14 11.75 11.70
CA VAL A 279 -14.52 10.74 12.56
C VAL A 279 -15.62 9.76 12.99
N PRO A 280 -15.52 8.44 12.72
CA PRO A 280 -16.40 7.48 13.35
C PRO A 280 -16.15 7.56 14.86
N ASP A 281 -17.19 7.87 15.62
CA ASP A 281 -17.15 7.91 17.08
C ASP A 281 -16.56 6.57 17.59
N GLU A 282 -15.38 6.63 18.23
CA GLU A 282 -14.67 5.45 18.76
C GLU A 282 -15.46 4.72 19.86
N ARG A 283 -16.64 5.23 20.23
CA ARG A 283 -17.53 4.68 21.27
C ARG A 283 -18.50 3.58 20.81
N ALA A 284 -18.60 3.27 19.53
CA ALA A 284 -19.56 2.27 19.04
C ALA A 284 -19.04 0.80 19.03
N ALA A 285 -17.87 0.53 19.60
CA ALA A 285 -17.27 -0.81 19.62
C ALA A 285 -16.68 -1.20 21.00
N ALA A 286 -17.36 -0.82 22.08
CA ALA A 286 -17.15 -1.35 23.42
C ALA A 286 -18.33 -2.25 23.81
#